data_AF-D3BPH6-F1
#
_entry.id   AF-D3BPH6-F1
#
_cell.length_a   1.000
_cell.length_b   1.000
_cell.length_c   1.000
_cell.angle_alpha   90.00
_cell.angle_beta   90.00
_cell.angle_gamma   90.00
#
_symmetry.space_group_name_H-M   'P 1'
#
loop_
_entity.id
_entity.type
_entity.pdbx_description
1 polymer ?
#
loop_
_entity_poly.entity_id
_entity_poly.type
_entity_poly.pdbx_seq_one_letter_code
_entity_poly.pdbx_strand_id
1 'polypeptide(L)'
;MSTLRLVSRPMMTAYEASLKIFGFRAEGSPNLGLKYLRKPLIGGYIADYYPSNTLSLEMLGNNNDKAYTKAERTTRREGRGKAQTKKGSGKMALKRAKEKKRYCSAPFEFSFCSG
;
A
#
# COMPACT_ATOMS: atom_id res chain seq x y z
N MET A 1 -23.35 -41.87 7.18
CA MET A 1 -24.41 -42.68 6.56
C MET A 1 -23.99 -43.00 5.13
N SER A 2 -23.82 -44.28 4.79
CA SER A 2 -23.36 -44.75 3.48
C SER A 2 -24.53 -44.84 2.49
N THR A 3 -24.63 -43.91 1.54
CA THR A 3 -25.62 -43.91 0.44
C THR A 3 -25.45 -45.06 -0.55
N LEU A 4 -24.30 -45.77 -0.50
CA LEU A 4 -23.95 -46.87 -1.40
C LEU A 4 -24.77 -48.16 -1.22
N ARG A 5 -25.64 -48.27 -0.21
CA ARG A 5 -26.33 -49.55 0.11
C ARG A 5 -27.77 -49.67 -0.44
N LEU A 6 -28.32 -48.66 -1.10
CA LEU A 6 -29.75 -48.62 -1.49
C LEU A 6 -29.99 -48.51 -3.01
N VAL A 7 -28.95 -48.64 -3.83
CA VAL A 7 -29.05 -48.47 -5.29
C VAL A 7 -28.87 -49.84 -5.95
N SER A 8 -29.81 -50.25 -6.80
CA SER A 8 -29.73 -51.50 -7.55
C SER A 8 -28.49 -51.50 -8.48
N ARG A 9 -27.89 -52.66 -8.74
CA ARG A 9 -26.71 -52.82 -9.62
C ARG A 9 -26.76 -52.03 -10.96
N PRO A 10 -27.88 -52.01 -11.72
CA PRO A 10 -27.94 -51.21 -12.96
C PRO A 10 -27.95 -49.70 -12.72
N MET A 11 -28.42 -49.23 -11.57
CA MET A 11 -28.41 -47.81 -11.23
C MET A 11 -27.01 -47.34 -10.81
N MET A 12 -26.18 -48.24 -10.27
CA MET A 12 -24.77 -47.97 -9.97
C MET A 12 -23.93 -47.76 -11.24
N THR A 13 -24.17 -48.53 -12.31
CA THR A 13 -23.43 -48.37 -13.57
C THR A 13 -23.78 -47.05 -14.27
N ALA A 14 -25.06 -46.67 -14.24
CA ALA A 14 -25.50 -45.36 -14.74
C ALA A 14 -24.90 -44.20 -13.93
N TYR A 15 -24.80 -44.35 -12.61
CA TYR A 15 -24.15 -43.39 -11.72
C TYR A 15 -22.64 -43.26 -12.00
N GLU A 16 -21.92 -44.38 -12.13
CA GLU A 16 -20.50 -44.35 -12.49
C GLU A 16 -20.25 -43.75 -13.88
N ALA A 17 -21.13 -44.03 -14.84
CA ALA A 17 -21.08 -43.42 -16.17
C ALA A 17 -21.28 -41.90 -16.10
N SER A 18 -22.25 -41.41 -15.32
CA SER A 18 -22.50 -39.98 -15.19
C SER A 18 -21.34 -39.25 -14.50
N LEU A 19 -20.73 -39.85 -13.48
CA LEU A 19 -19.52 -39.32 -12.85
C LEU A 19 -18.39 -39.12 -13.86
N LYS A 20 -18.16 -40.10 -14.74
CA LYS A 20 -17.14 -40.02 -15.80
C LYS A 20 -17.49 -38.95 -16.84
N ILE A 21 -18.73 -38.89 -17.29
CA ILE A 21 -19.19 -37.95 -18.32
C ILE A 21 -19.03 -36.49 -17.85
N PHE A 22 -19.44 -36.20 -16.61
CA PHE A 22 -19.45 -34.84 -16.07
C PHE A 22 -18.20 -34.49 -15.24
N GLY A 23 -17.20 -35.39 -15.19
CA GLY A 23 -15.97 -35.17 -14.43
C GLY A 23 -16.16 -35.10 -12.91
N PHE A 24 -17.29 -35.62 -12.40
CA PHE A 24 -17.52 -35.73 -10.98
C PHE A 24 -16.77 -36.92 -10.40
N ARG A 25 -16.36 -36.81 -9.14
CA ARG A 25 -15.80 -37.93 -8.38
C ARG A 25 -16.91 -38.57 -7.55
N ALA A 26 -16.91 -39.89 -7.46
CA ALA A 26 -17.73 -40.59 -6.47
C ALA A 26 -17.43 -40.00 -5.10
N GLU A 27 -18.46 -39.69 -4.31
CA GLU A 27 -18.32 -39.00 -3.03
C GLU A 27 -17.45 -39.84 -2.08
N GLY A 28 -16.14 -39.51 -2.06
CA GLY A 28 -15.16 -40.05 -1.14
C GLY A 28 -14.96 -39.10 0.02
N SER A 29 -14.70 -39.68 1.20
CA SER A 29 -14.23 -39.12 2.47
C SER A 29 -14.43 -37.60 2.71
N PRO A 30 -15.01 -37.18 3.84
CA PRO A 30 -15.28 -35.77 4.16
C PRO A 30 -14.03 -34.86 4.14
N ASN A 31 -12.82 -35.40 4.13
CA ASN A 31 -11.55 -34.66 4.28
C ASN A 31 -10.70 -34.52 3.00
N LEU A 32 -11.25 -34.76 1.80
CA LEU A 32 -10.48 -34.65 0.55
C LEU A 32 -10.12 -33.20 0.12
N GLY A 33 -10.55 -32.17 0.86
CA GLY A 33 -10.20 -30.77 0.57
C GLY A 33 -10.78 -30.20 -0.74
N LEU A 34 -11.54 -30.98 -1.51
CA LEU A 34 -12.12 -30.58 -2.80
C LEU A 34 -13.02 -29.35 -2.71
N LYS A 35 -13.58 -29.06 -1.52
CA LYS A 35 -14.35 -27.83 -1.27
C LYS A 35 -13.53 -26.57 -1.59
N TYR A 36 -12.23 -26.57 -1.30
CA TYR A 36 -11.38 -25.40 -1.53
C TYR A 36 -11.01 -25.25 -3.01
N LEU A 37 -10.81 -26.36 -3.72
CA LEU A 37 -10.51 -26.36 -5.16
C LEU A 37 -11.72 -25.99 -6.04
N ARG A 38 -12.94 -26.26 -5.56
CA ARG A 38 -14.17 -25.84 -6.25
C ARG A 38 -14.45 -24.35 -6.16
N LYS A 39 -13.84 -23.64 -5.20
CA LYS A 39 -14.03 -22.20 -5.07
C LYS A 39 -13.22 -21.49 -6.15
N PRO A 40 -13.80 -20.53 -6.89
CA PRO A 40 -13.04 -19.72 -7.83
C PRO A 40 -11.96 -18.93 -7.07
N LEU A 41 -10.79 -18.78 -7.69
CA LEU A 41 -9.70 -17.99 -7.11
C LEU A 41 -10.08 -16.50 -7.14
N ILE A 42 -9.94 -15.84 -6.00
CA ILE A 42 -10.34 -14.43 -5.80
C ILE A 42 -9.15 -13.47 -6.02
N GLY A 43 -7.94 -14.01 -6.18
CA GLY A 43 -6.70 -13.22 -6.22
C GLY A 43 -6.68 -12.13 -7.29
N GLY A 44 -7.15 -12.42 -8.51
CA GLY A 44 -7.21 -11.44 -9.60
C GLY A 44 -8.11 -10.25 -9.27
N TYR A 45 -9.32 -10.52 -8.77
CA TYR A 45 -10.26 -9.46 -8.35
C TYR A 45 -9.68 -8.53 -7.28
N ILE A 46 -8.88 -9.07 -6.35
CA ILE A 46 -8.24 -8.28 -5.30
C ILE A 46 -7.08 -7.45 -5.87
N ALA A 47 -6.28 -8.05 -6.75
CA ALA A 47 -5.15 -7.37 -7.37
C ALA A 47 -5.59 -6.19 -8.25
N ASP A 48 -6.68 -6.39 -8.99
CA ASP A 48 -7.21 -5.41 -9.94
C ASP A 48 -8.23 -4.44 -9.31
N TYR A 49 -8.37 -4.45 -7.98
CA TYR A 49 -9.38 -3.66 -7.27
C TYR A 49 -9.24 -2.15 -7.53
N TYR A 50 -8.00 -1.66 -7.63
CA TYR A 50 -7.73 -0.31 -8.08
C TYR A 50 -7.19 -0.35 -9.51
N PRO A 51 -7.78 0.42 -10.45
CA PRO A 51 -7.28 0.46 -11.81
C PRO A 51 -5.85 0.99 -11.83
N SER A 52 -4.98 0.34 -12.59
CA SER A 52 -3.64 0.86 -12.86
C SER A 52 -3.74 2.11 -13.72
N ASN A 53 -3.09 3.20 -13.32
CA ASN A 53 -2.98 4.39 -14.16
C ASN A 53 -2.02 4.08 -15.32
N THR A 54 -2.57 3.78 -16.51
CA THR A 54 -1.79 3.43 -17.72
C THR A 54 -1.12 4.63 -18.36
N LEU A 55 -1.67 5.83 -18.18
CA LEU A 55 -1.08 7.10 -18.58
C LEU A 55 -1.22 8.10 -17.42
N SER A 56 -0.11 8.71 -16.99
CA SER A 56 -0.23 9.91 -16.16
C SER A 56 -0.87 11.01 -17.02
N LEU A 57 -1.84 11.73 -16.46
CA LEU A 57 -2.56 12.81 -17.16
C LEU A 57 -1.59 13.85 -17.78
N GLU A 58 -0.41 13.99 -17.16
CA GLU A 58 0.70 14.83 -17.62
C GLU A 58 1.29 14.38 -18.97
N MET A 59 1.29 13.08 -19.29
CA MET A 59 1.81 12.54 -20.56
C MET A 59 0.89 12.84 -21.75
N LEU A 60 -0.40 13.09 -21.53
CA LEU A 60 -1.36 13.42 -22.58
C LEU A 60 -1.43 14.92 -22.91
N GLY A 61 -0.52 15.74 -22.35
CA GLY A 61 -0.58 17.20 -22.51
C GLY A 61 -1.80 17.84 -21.80
N ASN A 62 -2.50 17.07 -20.97
CA ASN A 62 -3.60 17.59 -20.18
C ASN A 62 -3.03 18.21 -18.90
N ASN A 63 -2.97 19.54 -18.92
CA ASN A 63 -2.42 20.32 -17.84
C ASN A 63 -3.28 20.15 -16.59
N ASN A 64 -2.69 19.55 -15.56
CA ASN A 64 -3.38 19.31 -14.30
C ASN A 64 -3.54 20.67 -13.58
N ASP A 65 -4.67 21.38 -13.78
CA ASP A 65 -4.90 22.74 -13.25
C ASP A 65 -4.62 22.87 -11.75
N LYS A 66 -4.89 21.79 -11.00
CA LYS A 66 -4.58 21.70 -9.56
C LYS A 66 -3.07 21.74 -9.28
N ALA A 67 -2.26 21.07 -10.10
CA ALA A 67 -0.81 21.09 -10.00
C ALA A 67 -0.25 22.47 -10.36
N TYR A 68 -0.76 23.10 -11.43
CA TYR A 68 -0.40 24.48 -11.81
C TYR A 68 -0.74 25.48 -10.70
N THR A 69 -1.96 25.42 -10.16
CA THR A 69 -2.39 26.28 -9.07
C THR A 69 -1.54 26.08 -7.81
N LYS A 70 -1.13 24.84 -7.52
CA LYS A 70 -0.23 24.54 -6.39
C LYS A 70 1.15 25.16 -6.62
N ALA A 71 1.72 25.00 -7.82
CA ALA A 71 3.01 25.55 -8.20
C ALA A 71 3.03 27.08 -8.10
N GLU A 72 2.00 27.75 -8.61
CA GLU A 72 1.85 29.20 -8.53
C GLU A 72 1.71 29.71 -7.08
N ARG A 73 0.99 28.97 -6.23
CA ARG A 73 0.90 29.30 -4.80
C ARG A 73 2.25 29.16 -4.09
N THR A 74 3.05 28.15 -4.45
CA THR A 74 4.39 27.98 -3.89
C THR A 74 5.32 29.11 -4.32
N THR A 75 5.37 29.48 -5.60
CA THR A 75 6.23 30.58 -6.08
C THR A 75 5.85 31.92 -5.44
N ARG A 76 4.56 32.21 -5.29
CA ARG A 76 4.08 33.42 -4.59
C ARG A 76 4.49 33.44 -3.11
N ARG A 77 4.56 32.28 -2.44
CA ARG A 77 5.03 32.19 -1.04
C ARG A 77 6.54 32.39 -0.93
N GLU A 78 7.30 31.87 -1.88
CA GLU A 78 8.75 32.06 -1.97
C GLU A 78 9.11 33.53 -2.17
N GLY A 79 8.42 34.25 -3.05
CA GLY A 79 8.59 35.70 -3.23
C GLY A 79 8.29 36.53 -1.97
N ARG A 80 7.51 35.99 -1.02
CA ARG A 80 7.24 36.61 0.29
C ARG A 80 8.24 36.20 1.38
N GLY A 81 9.30 35.47 1.04
CA GLY A 81 10.28 34.94 2.00
C GLY A 81 9.73 33.81 2.88
N LYS A 82 8.54 33.27 2.58
CA LYS A 82 7.90 32.16 3.32
C LYS A 82 8.12 30.81 2.62
N ALA A 83 9.29 30.65 2.01
CA ALA A 83 9.68 29.42 1.33
C ALA A 83 9.70 28.25 2.33
N GLN A 84 9.28 27.06 1.87
CA GLN A 84 9.41 25.85 2.68
C GLN A 84 10.90 25.55 2.86
N THR A 85 11.36 25.51 4.11
CA THR A 85 12.76 25.23 4.40
C THR A 85 13.05 23.74 4.18
N LYS A 86 14.30 23.43 3.83
CA LYS A 86 14.76 22.04 3.66
C LYS A 86 14.40 21.22 4.91
N LYS A 87 13.80 20.05 4.72
CA LYS A 87 13.40 19.13 5.80
C LYS A 87 14.56 18.97 6.80
N GLY A 88 14.32 19.28 8.07
CA GLY A 88 15.30 19.19 9.16
C GLY A 88 16.10 20.47 9.47
N SER A 89 16.09 21.49 8.62
CA SER A 89 16.89 22.71 8.83
C SER A 89 16.32 23.61 9.95
N GLY A 90 15.00 23.71 10.08
CA GLY A 90 14.36 24.57 11.09
C GLY A 90 14.77 24.22 12.53
N LYS A 91 14.83 22.93 12.86
CA LYS A 91 15.24 22.47 14.21
C LYS A 91 16.73 22.75 14.48
N MET A 92 17.59 22.61 13.47
CA MET A 92 19.03 22.90 13.60
C MET A 92 19.30 24.41 13.70
N ALA A 93 18.55 25.24 12.97
CA ALA A 93 18.64 26.69 13.08
C ALA A 93 18.22 27.18 14.47
N LEU A 94 17.14 26.61 15.04
CA LEU A 94 16.69 26.91 16.40
C LEU A 94 17.71 26.47 17.47
N LYS A 95 18.33 25.30 17.32
CA LYS A 95 19.40 24.85 18.22
C LYS A 95 20.61 25.79 18.18
N ARG A 96 21.11 26.11 16.98
CA ARG A 96 22.24 27.04 16.78
C ARG A 96 21.95 28.43 17.33
N ALA A 97 20.73 28.95 17.15
CA ALA A 97 20.33 30.24 17.71
C ALA A 97 20.30 30.24 19.25
N LYS A 98 19.86 29.12 19.87
CA LYS A 98 19.87 28.95 21.33
C LYS A 98 21.29 28.82 21.89
N GLU A 99 22.15 28.07 21.21
CA GLU A 99 23.57 27.93 21.56
C GLU A 99 24.28 29.29 21.46
N LYS A 100 24.11 30.03 20.35
CA LYS A 100 24.72 31.37 20.18
C LYS A 100 24.33 32.36 21.27
N LYS A 101 23.06 32.37 21.70
CA LYS A 101 22.60 33.21 22.83
C LYS A 101 23.28 32.83 24.15
N ARG A 102 23.53 31.54 24.41
CA ARG A 102 24.23 31.10 25.63
C ARG A 102 25.69 31.55 25.65
N TYR A 103 26.38 31.50 24.51
CA TYR A 103 27.77 31.95 24.42
C TYR A 103 27.92 33.47 24.51
N CYS A 104 26.95 34.25 24.01
CA CYS A 104 26.96 35.71 24.12
C CYS A 104 26.46 36.24 25.47
N SER A 105 25.84 35.42 26.31
CA SER A 105 25.35 35.81 27.65
C SER A 105 26.24 35.31 28.80
N ALA A 106 27.34 34.62 28.50
CA ALA A 106 28.33 34.26 29.51
C ALA A 106 29.29 35.45 29.69
N PRO A 107 29.49 35.98 30.91
CA PRO A 107 30.52 36.98 31.14
C PRO A 107 31.87 36.37 30.79
N PHE A 108 32.60 37.03 29.89
CA PHE A 108 33.97 36.71 29.54
C PHE A 108 34.87 37.15 30.70
N GLU A 109 34.99 36.31 31.74
CA GLU A 109 36.01 36.50 32.77
C GLU A 109 37.37 36.18 32.16
N PHE A 110 38.04 37.23 31.69
CA PHE A 110 39.44 37.19 31.28
C PHE A 110 40.28 37.50 32.53
N SER A 111 40.59 36.49 33.32
CA SER A 111 41.60 36.60 34.39
C SER A 111 42.99 36.60 33.76
N PHE A 112 43.56 37.80 33.64
CA PHE A 112 44.98 37.99 33.35
C PHE A 112 45.79 37.54 34.59
N CYS A 113 46.38 36.34 34.54
CA CYS A 113 47.43 35.97 35.48
C CYS A 113 48.76 36.53 34.98
N SER A 114 49.21 37.63 35.57
CA SER A 114 50.59 38.09 35.54
C SER A 114 51.47 37.14 36.38
N GLY A 115 52.44 36.51 35.73
CA GLY A 115 53.60 35.85 36.37
C GLY A 115 54.87 36.60 36.02
#